data_AF-A0A4Q3WWD9-F1
#
_entry.id   AF-A0A4Q3WWD9-F1
#
_cell.length_a   1.000
_cell.length_b   1.000
_cell.length_c   1.000
_cell.angle_alpha   90.00
_cell.angle_beta   90.00
_cell.angle_gamma   90.00
#
_symmetry.space_group_name_H-M   'P 1'
#
loop_
_entity.id
_entity.type
_entity.pdbx_description
1 polymer ?
#
loop_
_entity_poly.entity_id
_entity_poly.type
_entity_poly.pdbx_seq_one_letter_code
_entity_poly.pdbx_strand_id
1 'polypeptide(L)'
;SLHCPATPDTRGVVDSTFIAKLKPSAFLINTARGVIVNEADVAAALFDRKLAGFAADVLSVEPPSAENPLLSAPNAIITPHIAWASTESRRRLLEISAQNLKAFLDGAPQNVVS
;
A
#
# COMPACT_ATOMS: atom_id res chain seq x y z
N SER A 1 -5.16 6.22 8.67
CA SER A 1 -3.95 5.64 8.07
C SER A 1 -4.03 4.12 8.20
N LEU A 2 -3.77 3.38 7.12
CA LEU A 2 -3.87 1.92 7.08
C LEU A 2 -2.51 1.28 7.39
N HIS A 3 -2.48 0.38 8.38
CA HIS A 3 -1.28 -0.30 8.86
C HIS A 3 -1.58 -1.77 9.20
N CYS A 4 -2.32 -2.45 8.33
CA CYS A 4 -2.67 -3.86 8.48
C CYS A 4 -2.12 -4.69 7.32
N PRO A 5 -1.83 -5.98 7.53
CA PRO A 5 -1.47 -6.88 6.43
C PRO A 5 -2.66 -7.10 5.50
N ALA A 6 -2.38 -7.48 4.25
CA ALA A 6 -3.42 -8.01 3.36
C ALA A 6 -3.68 -9.49 3.70
N THR A 7 -4.82 -9.72 4.34
CA THR A 7 -5.42 -11.04 4.58
C THR A 7 -6.78 -11.11 3.87
N PRO A 8 -7.40 -12.30 3.75
CA PRO A 8 -8.78 -12.41 3.26
C PRO A 8 -9.76 -11.48 3.98
N ASP A 9 -9.62 -11.31 5.30
CA ASP A 9 -10.51 -10.48 6.12
C ASP A 9 -10.36 -8.97 5.88
N THR A 10 -9.18 -8.53 5.42
CA THR A 10 -8.89 -7.12 5.16
C THR A 10 -9.08 -6.71 3.70
N ARG A 11 -9.32 -7.68 2.81
CA ARG A 11 -9.40 -7.42 1.37
C ARG A 11 -10.64 -6.59 1.05
N GLY A 12 -10.43 -5.42 0.43
CA GLY A 12 -11.51 -4.51 0.05
C GLY A 12 -12.30 -3.94 1.22
N VAL A 13 -11.78 -4.01 2.46
CA VAL A 13 -12.48 -3.50 3.66
C VAL A 13 -12.73 -1.99 3.57
N VAL A 14 -11.88 -1.27 2.84
CA VAL A 14 -12.12 0.14 2.52
C VAL A 14 -12.90 0.21 1.20
N ASP A 15 -14.21 0.16 1.33
CA ASP A 15 -15.19 0.29 0.27
C ASP A 15 -16.08 1.55 0.48
N SER A 16 -17.06 1.76 -0.40
CA SER A 16 -18.03 2.85 -0.29
C SER A 16 -18.78 2.88 1.07
N THR A 17 -19.06 1.72 1.67
CA THR A 17 -19.73 1.61 2.97
C THR A 17 -18.82 2.07 4.12
N PHE A 18 -17.53 1.73 4.05
CA PHE A 18 -16.52 2.23 4.98
C PHE A 18 -16.38 3.75 4.85
N ILE A 19 -16.27 4.25 3.61
CA ILE A 19 -16.07 5.68 3.34
C ILE A 19 -17.27 6.51 3.81
N ALA A 20 -18.50 6.00 3.67
CA ALA A 20 -19.72 6.68 4.13
C ALA A 20 -19.74 6.94 5.65
N LYS A 21 -18.92 6.22 6.44
CA LYS A 21 -18.78 6.42 7.89
C LYS A 21 -17.73 7.47 8.24
N LEU A 22 -16.92 7.92 7.28
CA LEU A 22 -15.91 8.95 7.47
C LEU A 22 -16.54 10.35 7.40
N LYS A 23 -15.84 11.32 7.98
CA LYS A 23 -16.17 12.73 7.74
C LYS A 23 -15.82 13.07 6.28
N PRO A 24 -16.60 13.90 5.57
CA PRO A 24 -16.23 14.39 4.24
C PRO A 24 -14.87 15.11 4.20
N SER A 25 -14.45 15.68 5.34
CA SER A 25 -13.16 16.34 5.51
C SER A 25 -11.99 15.37 5.78
N ALA A 26 -12.21 14.06 5.78
CA ALA A 26 -11.19 13.09 6.15
C ALA A 26 -10.18 12.86 5.02
N PHE A 27 -8.94 12.59 5.42
CA PHE A 27 -7.88 12.09 4.53
C PHE A 27 -7.59 10.63 4.86
N LEU A 28 -7.53 9.80 3.82
CA LEU A 28 -7.15 8.40 3.95
C LEU A 28 -5.73 8.20 3.42
N ILE A 29 -4.90 7.45 4.15
CA ILE A 29 -3.51 7.17 3.80
C ILE A 29 -3.32 5.65 3.77
N ASN A 30 -2.78 5.10 2.67
CA ASN A 30 -2.47 3.69 2.52
C ASN A 30 -0.99 3.47 2.16
N THR A 31 -0.20 3.01 3.13
CA THR A 31 1.17 2.51 2.92
C THR A 31 1.27 1.02 3.27
N ALA A 32 0.13 0.32 3.28
CA ALA A 32 0.02 -1.08 3.67
C ALA A 32 0.02 -1.97 2.42
N ARG A 33 -1.16 -2.29 1.88
CA ARG A 33 -1.34 -3.05 0.64
C ARG A 33 -2.52 -2.48 -0.16
N GLY A 34 -2.39 -2.41 -1.48
CA GLY A 34 -3.44 -1.82 -2.32
C GLY A 34 -4.76 -2.58 -2.26
N VAL A 35 -4.73 -3.91 -2.18
CA VAL A 35 -5.93 -4.78 -2.12
C VAL A 35 -6.81 -4.59 -0.88
N ILE A 36 -6.37 -3.82 0.11
CA ILE A 36 -7.19 -3.44 1.28
C ILE A 36 -8.28 -2.43 0.87
N VAL A 37 -8.03 -1.70 -0.22
CA VAL A 37 -8.88 -0.63 -0.74
C VAL A 37 -9.58 -1.08 -2.00
N ASN A 38 -10.89 -0.79 -2.11
CA ASN A 38 -11.57 -0.76 -3.39
C ASN A 38 -11.26 0.58 -4.08
N GLU A 39 -10.35 0.54 -5.06
CA GLU A 39 -9.82 1.74 -5.73
C GLU A 39 -10.89 2.51 -6.51
N ALA A 40 -11.88 1.81 -7.07
CA ALA A 40 -12.98 2.45 -7.78
C ALA A 40 -13.89 3.22 -6.81
N ASP A 41 -14.21 2.63 -5.66
CA ASP A 41 -15.03 3.28 -4.63
C ASP A 41 -14.32 4.51 -4.03
N VAL A 42 -13.02 4.41 -3.78
CA VAL A 42 -12.21 5.55 -3.30
C VAL A 42 -12.15 6.65 -4.36
N ALA A 43 -11.87 6.31 -5.63
CA ALA A 43 -11.86 7.30 -6.70
C ALA A 43 -13.21 8.01 -6.83
N ALA A 44 -14.32 7.26 -6.82
CA ALA A 44 -15.67 7.83 -6.85
C ALA A 44 -15.92 8.77 -5.67
N ALA A 45 -15.52 8.39 -4.45
CA ALA A 45 -15.68 9.23 -3.27
C ALA A 45 -14.88 10.54 -3.34
N LEU A 46 -13.71 10.53 -3.99
CA LEU A 46 -12.91 11.74 -4.23
C LEU A 46 -13.59 12.66 -5.25
N PHE A 47 -14.09 12.12 -6.37
CA PHE A 47 -14.85 12.89 -7.36
C PHE A 47 -16.13 13.50 -6.74
N ASP A 48 -16.85 12.72 -5.93
CA ASP A 48 -18.08 13.14 -5.24
C ASP A 48 -17.83 14.06 -4.04
N ARG A 49 -16.57 14.34 -3.68
CA ARG A 49 -16.17 15.10 -2.48
C ARG A 49 -16.71 14.53 -1.16
N LYS A 50 -16.93 13.21 -1.11
CA LYS A 50 -17.24 12.45 0.12
C LYS A 50 -15.98 12.08 0.91
N LEU A 51 -14.80 12.23 0.30
CA LEU A 51 -13.49 12.09 0.91
C LEU A 51 -12.64 13.31 0.51
N ALA A 52 -11.95 13.94 1.47
CA ALA A 52 -11.19 15.16 1.18
C ALA A 52 -9.91 14.88 0.40
N GLY A 53 -9.30 13.72 0.62
CA GLY A 53 -8.12 13.29 -0.12
C GLY A 53 -7.70 11.87 0.22
N PHE A 54 -6.88 11.32 -0.68
CA PHE A 54 -6.30 9.99 -0.54
C PHE A 54 -4.82 10.04 -0.89
N ALA A 55 -3.96 9.47 -0.03
CA ALA A 55 -2.56 9.28 -0.34
C ALA A 55 -2.23 7.79 -0.28
N ALA A 56 -1.64 7.24 -1.34
CA ALA A 56 -1.26 5.84 -1.38
C ALA A 56 0.14 5.64 -1.93
N ASP A 57 0.89 4.78 -1.26
CA ASP A 57 2.15 4.25 -1.78
C ASP A 57 1.96 2.89 -2.48
N VAL A 58 0.77 2.30 -2.36
CA VAL A 58 0.48 0.95 -2.86
C VAL A 58 -0.84 0.94 -3.62
N LEU A 59 -0.90 0.14 -4.68
CA LEU A 59 -2.07 -0.08 -5.53
C LEU A 59 -2.38 -1.57 -5.64
N SER A 60 -3.61 -1.90 -6.05
CA SER A 60 -4.11 -3.27 -6.15
C SER A 60 -3.33 -4.10 -7.18
N VAL A 61 -2.87 -3.42 -8.23
CA VAL A 61 -1.96 -3.92 -9.26
C VAL A 61 -0.82 -2.93 -9.40
N GLU A 62 0.41 -3.45 -9.41
CA GLU A 62 1.63 -2.65 -9.49
C GLU A 62 2.59 -3.27 -10.54
N PRO A 63 3.07 -2.49 -11.53
CA PRO A 63 2.70 -1.11 -11.83
C PRO A 63 1.21 -0.96 -12.23
N PRO A 64 0.55 0.17 -11.93
CA PRO A 64 -0.84 0.36 -12.29
C PRO A 64 -1.01 0.47 -13.81
N SER A 65 -2.16 0.01 -14.31
CA SER A 65 -2.56 0.36 -15.68
C SER A 65 -2.86 1.86 -15.75
N ALA A 66 -2.71 2.43 -16.95
CA ALA A 66 -2.99 3.85 -17.19
C ALA A 66 -4.46 4.22 -16.93
N GLU A 67 -5.34 3.22 -16.97
CA GLU A 67 -6.77 3.32 -16.72
C GLU A 67 -7.14 3.22 -15.23
N ASN A 68 -6.18 3.06 -14.31
CA ASN A 68 -6.48 3.03 -12.88
C ASN A 68 -7.14 4.36 -12.45
N PRO A 69 -8.36 4.32 -11.87
CA PRO A 69 -9.15 5.53 -11.63
C PRO A 69 -8.52 6.47 -10.59
N LEU A 70 -7.64 5.97 -9.72
CA LEU A 70 -6.93 6.79 -8.73
C LEU A 70 -5.88 7.71 -9.37
N LEU A 71 -5.39 7.40 -10.57
CA LEU A 71 -4.39 8.23 -11.27
C LEU A 71 -4.97 9.56 -11.79
N SER A 72 -6.28 9.62 -12.00
CA SER A 72 -7.00 10.83 -12.43
C SER A 72 -7.89 11.44 -11.35
N ALA A 73 -8.00 10.79 -10.18
CA ALA A 73 -8.86 11.25 -9.10
C ALA A 73 -8.35 12.57 -8.50
N PRO A 74 -9.25 13.52 -8.16
CA PRO A 74 -8.87 14.76 -7.53
C PRO A 74 -8.36 14.50 -6.11
N ASN A 75 -7.40 15.31 -5.66
CA ASN A 75 -6.82 15.23 -4.31
C ASN A 75 -6.25 13.82 -3.97
N ALA A 76 -5.85 13.06 -4.99
CA ALA A 76 -5.09 11.82 -4.85
C ALA A 76 -3.58 12.10 -4.96
N ILE A 77 -2.78 11.51 -4.06
CA ILE A 77 -1.32 11.48 -4.14
C ILE A 77 -0.89 10.02 -4.21
N ILE A 78 -0.24 9.64 -5.31
CA ILE A 78 0.22 8.27 -5.53
C ILE A 78 1.75 8.26 -5.62
N THR A 79 2.39 7.44 -4.78
CA THR A 79 3.83 7.17 -4.84
C THR A 79 4.08 5.72 -5.27
N PRO A 80 5.15 5.43 -6.03
CA PRO A 80 5.33 4.13 -6.67
C PRO A 80 5.96 3.08 -5.73
N HIS A 81 5.31 2.74 -4.62
CA HIS A 81 5.74 1.74 -3.65
C HIS A 81 7.16 1.96 -3.09
N ILE A 82 7.42 3.21 -2.69
CA ILE A 82 8.72 3.70 -2.22
C ILE A 82 8.74 4.09 -0.74
N ALA A 83 7.67 3.91 0.02
CA ALA A 83 7.63 4.27 1.44
C ALA A 83 8.68 3.50 2.28
N TRP A 84 9.12 2.32 1.82
CA TRP A 84 10.19 1.55 2.46
C TRP A 84 11.61 1.98 2.02
N ALA A 85 11.74 2.71 0.91
CA ALA A 85 12.96 2.80 0.10
C ALA A 85 13.95 3.89 0.54
N SER A 86 14.05 4.18 1.83
CA SER A 86 15.13 5.04 2.34
C SER A 86 16.51 4.41 2.06
N THR A 87 17.56 5.23 2.03
CA THR A 87 18.93 4.75 1.81
C THR A 87 19.36 3.76 2.89
N GLU A 88 18.99 4.04 4.14
CA GLU A 88 19.31 3.22 5.31
C GLU A 88 18.58 1.87 5.27
N SER A 89 17.29 1.86 4.91
CA SER A 89 16.50 0.64 4.78
C SER A 89 17.02 -0.24 3.66
N ARG A 90 17.34 0.35 2.49
CA ARG A 90 17.93 -0.38 1.37
C ARG A 90 19.29 -0.99 1.72
N ARG A 91 20.16 -0.23 2.40
CA ARG A 91 21.45 -0.74 2.88
C ARG A 91 21.27 -1.95 3.80
N ARG A 92 20.40 -1.82 4.81
CA ARG A 92 20.14 -2.90 5.78
C ARG A 92 19.54 -4.14 5.12
N LEU A 93 18.62 -3.96 4.17
CA LEU A 93 18.03 -5.05 3.41
C LEU A 93 19.09 -5.83 2.62
N LEU A 94 19.99 -5.13 1.92
CA LEU A 94 21.08 -5.77 1.17
C LEU A 94 22.05 -6.51 2.09
N GLU A 95 22.40 -5.92 3.24
CA GLU A 95 23.25 -6.56 4.26
C GLU A 95 22.61 -7.86 4.77
N ILE A 96 21.33 -7.84 5.15
CA ILE A 96 20.61 -9.03 5.61
C ILE A 96 20.57 -10.10 4.52
N SER A 97 20.26 -9.73 3.27
CA SER A 97 20.21 -10.68 2.15
C SER A 97 21.57 -11.34 1.89
N ALA A 98 22.66 -10.57 1.91
CA ALA A 98 24.02 -11.10 1.75
C ALA A 98 24.40 -12.03 2.93
N GLN A 99 24.02 -11.67 4.15
CA GLN A 99 24.25 -12.49 5.34
C GLN A 99 23.47 -13.81 5.29
N ASN A 100 22.19 -13.78 4.88
CA ASN A 100 21.38 -14.99 4.70
C ASN A 100 22.03 -15.95 3.69
N LEU A 101 22.52 -15.43 2.55
CA LEU A 101 23.22 -16.25 1.55
C LEU A 101 24.49 -16.89 2.11
N LYS A 102 25.33 -16.09 2.80
CA LYS A 102 26.54 -16.61 3.42
C LYS A 102 26.21 -17.70 4.45
N ALA A 103 25.26 -17.45 5.33
CA ALA A 103 24.86 -18.37 6.39
C ALA A 103 24.31 -19.69 5.82
N PHE A 104 23.57 -19.62 4.70
CA PHE A 104 23.13 -20.81 3.96
C PHE A 104 24.31 -21.65 3.43
N LEU A 105 25.30 -21.01 2.79
CA LEU A 105 26.49 -21.70 2.27
C LEU A 105 27.35 -22.33 3.38
N ASP A 106 27.40 -21.68 4.54
CA ASP A 106 28.12 -22.15 5.73
C ASP A 106 27.32 -23.23 6.52
N GLY A 107 26.14 -23.65 6.04
CA GLY A 107 25.32 -24.70 6.66
C GLY A 107 24.48 -24.26 7.87
N ALA A 108 24.33 -22.95 8.10
CA ALA A 108 23.60 -22.37 9.22
C ALA A 108 22.55 -21.35 8.74
N PRO A 109 21.51 -21.77 8.00
CA PRO A 109 20.56 -20.85 7.37
C PRO A 109 19.80 -19.98 8.38
N GLN A 110 19.50 -18.74 7.99
CA GLN A 110 18.80 -17.74 8.79
C GLN A 110 17.59 -17.19 8.02
N ASN A 111 16.59 -16.67 8.74
CA ASN A 111 15.37 -16.08 8.16
C ASN A 111 14.64 -17.02 7.16
N VAL A 112 14.63 -18.32 7.44
CA VAL A 112 13.96 -19.34 6.62
C VAL A 112 12.45 -19.22 6.79
N VAL A 113 11.73 -19.18 5.68
CA VAL A 113 10.26 -19.20 5.65
C VAL A 113 9.81 -20.61 5.23
N SER A 114 8.82 -21.15 5.95
CA SER A 114 8.23 -22.47 5.74
C SER A 114 7.02 -22.43 4.82
#